data_AF-A0A026VT67-F1
#
_entry.id   AF-A0A026VT67-F1
#
_cell.length_a   1.000
_cell.length_b   1.000
_cell.length_c   1.000
_cell.angle_alpha   90.00
_cell.angle_beta   90.00
_cell.angle_gamma   90.00
#
_symmetry.space_group_name_H-M   'P 1'
#
loop_
_entity.id
_entity.type
_entity.pdbx_description
1 polymer ?
#
loop_
_entity_poly.entity_id
_entity_poly.type
_entity_poly.pdbx_seq_one_letter_code
_entity_poly.pdbx_strand_id
1 'polypeptide(L)'
;MKGPGYMAVTAGEAVHVIKCIPVDVIVRRTKECYIELPVTVRNTSLFITPKSHVLTKMGTIRECSYELPTLYRIEDTWIELIPEPRVRRTSLQQLQLMTSMSWNYLTPGPLASSGIYSHVTSGEVRM
;
A
#
# COMPACT_ATOMS: atom_id res chain seq x y z
N MET A 1 -4.72 2.29 -15.37
CA MET A 1 -3.65 1.30 -15.12
C MET A 1 -3.17 1.37 -13.67
N LYS A 2 -4.07 1.21 -12.69
CA LYS A 2 -3.76 1.21 -11.25
C LYS A 2 -4.59 0.09 -10.62
N GLY A 3 -3.96 -1.04 -10.34
CA GLY A 3 -4.60 -2.20 -9.75
C GLY A 3 -3.60 -3.35 -9.59
N PRO A 4 -3.87 -4.32 -8.70
CA PRO A 4 -3.01 -5.49 -8.53
C PRO A 4 -2.89 -6.28 -9.85
N GLY A 5 -1.80 -7.05 -9.99
CA GLY A 5 -1.57 -7.90 -11.17
C GLY A 5 -0.70 -7.29 -12.27
N TYR A 6 0.06 -6.23 -11.97
CA TYR A 6 1.13 -5.73 -12.85
C TYR A 6 2.43 -5.58 -12.05
N MET A 7 3.56 -5.82 -12.71
CA MET A 7 4.91 -5.68 -12.15
C MET A 7 5.71 -4.72 -13.02
N ALA A 8 6.44 -3.81 -12.38
CA ALA A 8 7.42 -2.96 -13.03
C ALA A 8 8.80 -3.65 -13.02
N VAL A 9 9.46 -3.72 -14.17
CA VAL A 9 10.81 -4.27 -14.32
C VAL A 9 11.69 -3.21 -14.97
N THR A 10 12.75 -2.81 -14.27
CA THR A 10 13.77 -1.90 -14.77
C THR A 10 14.70 -2.62 -15.75
N ALA A 11 14.90 -2.06 -16.94
CA ALA A 11 15.85 -2.53 -17.94
C ALA A 11 16.67 -1.34 -18.47
N GLY A 12 17.87 -1.15 -17.91
CA GLY A 12 18.67 0.06 -18.14
C GLY A 12 17.94 1.29 -17.60
N GLU A 13 17.79 2.32 -18.44
CA GLU A 13 17.04 3.55 -18.11
C GLU A 13 15.52 3.42 -18.33
N ALA A 14 15.05 2.32 -18.91
CA ALA A 14 13.64 2.09 -19.17
C ALA A 14 12.97 1.28 -18.04
N VAL A 15 11.67 1.49 -17.85
CA VAL A 15 10.83 0.67 -16.95
C VAL A 15 9.71 0.03 -17.76
N HIS A 16 9.68 -1.29 -17.79
CA HIS A 16 8.63 -2.07 -18.43
C HIS A 16 7.54 -2.42 -17.44
N VAL A 17 6.28 -2.28 -17.84
CA VAL A 17 5.12 -2.74 -17.06
C VAL A 17 4.63 -4.05 -17.66
N ILE A 18 4.68 -5.12 -16.87
CA ILE A 18 4.34 -6.48 -17.29
C ILE A 18 3.09 -6.92 -16.53
N LYS A 19 2.11 -7.53 -17.23
CA LYS A 19 0.92 -8.10 -16.60
C LYS A 19 1.25 -9.45 -15.97
N CYS A 20 0.93 -9.62 -14.69
CA CYS A 20 1.07 -10.88 -13.97
C CYS A 20 -0.09 -11.83 -14.30
N ILE A 21 0.23 -13.11 -14.47
CA ILE A 21 -0.76 -14.18 -14.64
C ILE A 21 -1.04 -14.78 -13.26
N PRO A 22 -2.30 -14.81 -12.78
CA PRO A 22 -2.62 -15.43 -11.51
C PRO A 22 -2.41 -16.95 -11.58
N VAL A 23 -1.88 -17.53 -10.50
CA VAL A 23 -1.60 -18.95 -10.39
C VAL A 23 -2.07 -19.44 -9.03
N ASP A 24 -2.88 -20.51 -9.02
CA ASP A 24 -3.32 -21.14 -7.77
C ASP A 24 -2.18 -21.94 -7.14
N VAL A 25 -2.04 -21.78 -5.82
CA VAL A 25 -0.94 -22.33 -5.04
C VAL A 25 -1.48 -22.96 -3.77
N ILE A 26 -0.80 -23.99 -3.28
CA ILE A 26 -1.10 -24.61 -1.97
C ILE A 26 0.09 -24.33 -1.05
N VAL A 27 -0.17 -23.71 0.10
CA VAL A 27 0.87 -23.48 1.11
C VAL A 27 1.36 -24.82 1.65
N ARG A 28 2.67 -25.05 1.63
CA ARG A 28 3.28 -26.31 2.09
C ARG A 28 3.94 -26.12 3.45
N ARG A 29 4.01 -27.20 4.24
CA ARG A 29 4.75 -27.22 5.50
C ARG A 29 6.22 -27.53 5.24
N THR A 30 7.11 -26.85 5.95
CA THR A 30 8.56 -27.05 5.91
C THR A 30 9.10 -27.22 7.33
N LYS A 31 10.29 -27.82 7.45
CA LYS A 31 10.98 -27.96 8.75
C LYS A 31 11.83 -26.72 9.05
N GLU A 32 12.30 -26.06 8.00
CA GLU A 32 13.12 -24.86 8.04
C GLU A 32 12.27 -23.59 7.87
N CYS A 33 12.78 -22.47 8.39
CA CYS A 33 12.21 -21.15 8.15
C CYS A 33 12.81 -20.51 6.91
N TYR A 34 11.95 -19.88 6.12
CA TYR A 34 12.32 -19.18 4.91
C TYR A 34 11.91 -17.71 4.99
N ILE A 35 12.62 -16.88 4.23
CA ILE A 35 12.15 -15.52 3.97
C ILE A 35 10.93 -15.59 3.06
N GLU A 36 10.93 -16.42 2.02
CA GLU A 36 9.86 -16.66 1.03
C GLU A 36 8.82 -17.66 1.54
N LEU A 37 7.54 -17.52 1.16
CA LEU A 37 6.48 -18.45 1.58
C LEU A 37 6.57 -19.76 0.77
N PRO A 38 6.82 -20.92 1.39
CA PRO A 38 6.90 -22.18 0.67
C PRO A 38 5.52 -22.63 0.17
N VAL A 39 5.43 -22.96 -1.12
CA VAL A 39 4.19 -23.40 -1.76
C VAL A 39 4.41 -24.58 -2.71
N THR A 40 3.32 -25.25 -3.07
CA THR A 40 3.28 -26.28 -4.11
C THR A 40 2.39 -25.79 -5.24
N VAL A 41 2.90 -25.86 -6.47
CA VAL A 41 2.19 -25.49 -7.69
C VAL A 41 2.28 -26.65 -8.66
N ARG A 42 1.15 -27.26 -9.05
CA ARG A 42 1.12 -28.41 -9.97
C ARG A 42 2.12 -29.51 -9.57
N ASN A 43 2.11 -29.90 -8.30
CA ASN A 43 3.04 -30.88 -7.68
C ASN A 43 4.53 -30.50 -7.68
N THR A 44 4.88 -29.27 -8.04
CA THR A 44 6.26 -28.76 -7.94
C THR A 44 6.40 -27.85 -6.72
N SER A 45 7.49 -28.01 -5.97
CA SER A 45 7.80 -27.18 -4.82
C SER A 45 8.42 -25.86 -5.27
N LEU A 46 7.78 -24.75 -4.92
CA LEU A 46 8.22 -23.39 -5.22
C LEU A 46 8.11 -22.52 -3.97
N PHE A 47 8.43 -21.25 -4.12
CA PHE A 47 8.30 -20.25 -3.08
C PHE A 47 7.67 -18.97 -3.65
N ILE A 48 7.02 -18.20 -2.79
CA ILE A 48 6.43 -16.90 -3.13
C ILE A 48 7.24 -15.81 -2.46
N THR A 49 7.68 -14.84 -3.26
CA THR A 49 8.44 -13.69 -2.75
C THR A 49 7.56 -12.77 -1.89
N PRO A 50 8.12 -12.18 -0.82
CA PRO A 50 7.40 -11.23 0.02
C PRO A 50 7.03 -9.99 -0.80
N LYS A 51 5.84 -9.42 -0.52
CA LYS A 51 5.26 -8.21 -1.15
C LYS A 51 4.92 -8.31 -2.62
N SER A 52 5.79 -8.84 -3.48
CA SER A 52 5.56 -8.95 -4.91
C SER A 52 4.74 -10.17 -5.32
N HIS A 53 4.67 -11.20 -4.46
CA HIS A 53 3.93 -12.44 -4.67
C HIS A 53 4.30 -13.17 -5.98
N VAL A 54 5.58 -13.10 -6.36
CA VAL A 54 6.12 -13.76 -7.56
C VAL A 54 6.63 -15.14 -7.17
N LEU A 55 6.37 -16.13 -8.02
CA LEU A 55 6.89 -17.48 -7.84
C LEU A 55 8.38 -17.55 -8.16
N THR A 56 9.15 -18.12 -7.25
CA THR A 56 10.58 -18.40 -7.40
C THR A 56 10.88 -19.85 -7.04
N LYS A 57 11.92 -20.41 -7.66
CA LYS A 57 12.38 -21.78 -7.38
C LYS A 57 13.23 -21.85 -6.11
N MET A 58 13.87 -20.75 -5.74
CA MET A 58 14.82 -20.69 -4.64
C MET A 58 14.19 -19.94 -3.46
N GLY A 59 14.29 -20.52 -2.28
CA GLY A 59 13.97 -19.88 -1.01
C GLY A 59 15.24 -19.60 -0.23
N THR A 60 15.27 -18.47 0.45
CA THR A 60 16.32 -18.00 1.33
C THR A 60 16.06 -18.53 2.73
N ILE A 61 16.94 -19.42 3.21
CA ILE A 61 16.86 -19.96 4.56
C ILE A 61 17.18 -18.86 5.58
N ARG A 62 16.42 -18.81 6.66
CA ARG A 62 16.65 -17.92 7.81
C ARG A 62 16.52 -18.71 9.11
N GLU A 63 17.17 -18.23 10.15
CA GLU A 63 16.90 -18.68 11.52
C GLU A 63 15.44 -18.41 11.93
N CYS A 64 14.81 -19.40 12.55
CA CYS A 64 13.46 -19.28 13.06
C CYS A 64 13.43 -18.39 14.31
N SER A 65 12.64 -17.31 14.29
CA SER A 65 12.41 -16.44 15.44
C SER A 65 10.92 -16.31 15.72
N TYR A 66 10.53 -16.49 16.99
CA TYR A 66 9.14 -16.35 17.44
C TYR A 66 8.76 -14.88 17.67
N GLU A 67 9.75 -14.02 17.91
CA GLU A 67 9.63 -12.58 18.12
C GLU A 67 9.48 -11.85 16.79
N LEU A 68 10.21 -12.33 15.75
CA LEU A 68 10.22 -11.77 14.41
C LEU A 68 9.85 -12.85 13.37
N PRO A 69 8.61 -13.37 13.40
CA PRO A 69 8.10 -14.27 12.36
C PRO A 69 8.24 -13.66 10.98
N THR A 70 8.44 -14.52 9.98
CA THR A 70 8.19 -14.13 8.60
C THR A 70 6.68 -14.04 8.38
N LEU A 71 6.19 -12.85 8.05
CA LEU A 71 4.76 -12.57 7.86
C LEU A 71 4.42 -12.34 6.39
N TYR A 72 3.34 -12.97 5.96
CA TYR A 72 2.80 -12.90 4.61
C TYR A 72 1.35 -12.42 4.66
N ARG A 73 0.98 -11.51 3.76
CA ARG A 73 -0.42 -11.14 3.56
C ARG A 73 -0.88 -11.71 2.23
N ILE A 74 -1.69 -12.76 2.28
CA ILE A 74 -2.35 -13.32 1.10
C ILE A 74 -3.79 -12.84 1.14
N GLU A 75 -4.18 -12.04 0.15
CA GLU A 75 -5.46 -11.32 0.14
C GLU A 75 -5.62 -10.48 1.42
N ASP A 76 -6.54 -10.87 2.30
CA ASP A 76 -6.78 -10.23 3.60
C ASP A 76 -6.39 -11.11 4.79
N THR A 77 -5.71 -12.23 4.54
CA THR A 77 -5.26 -13.15 5.59
C THR A 77 -3.77 -13.00 5.84
N TRP A 78 -3.42 -12.83 7.12
CA TRP A 78 -2.04 -12.87 7.57
C TRP A 78 -1.62 -14.30 7.86
N ILE A 79 -0.55 -14.74 7.22
CA ILE A 79 0.11 -16.03 7.44
C ILE A 79 1.44 -15.76 8.15
N GLU A 80 1.66 -16.43 9.27
CA GLU A 80 2.95 -16.46 9.99
C GLU A 80 3.67 -17.77 9.70
N LEU A 81 4.97 -17.70 9.45
CA LEU A 81 5.81 -18.87 9.15
C LEU A 81 6.84 -19.06 10.27
N ILE A 82 6.57 -20.00 11.19
CA ILE A 82 7.53 -20.43 12.22
C ILE A 82 7.29 -21.90 12.61
N PRO A 83 8.22 -22.79 12.29
CA PRO A 83 8.60 -23.09 10.90
C PRO A 83 7.38 -23.51 10.04
N GLU A 84 6.29 -23.93 10.68
CA GLU A 84 5.05 -24.26 9.99
C GLU A 84 4.22 -23.00 9.70
N PRO A 85 3.58 -22.91 8.52
CA PRO A 85 2.70 -21.81 8.19
C PRO A 85 1.38 -21.91 8.97
N ARG A 86 0.99 -20.81 9.61
CA ARG A 86 -0.24 -20.68 10.40
C ARG A 86 -0.94 -19.37 10.08
N VAL A 87 -2.26 -19.34 10.21
CA VAL A 87 -3.01 -18.08 10.10
C VAL A 87 -2.82 -17.30 11.39
N ARG A 88 -2.30 -16.08 11.27
CA ARG A 88 -2.10 -15.19 12.40
C ARG A 88 -3.46 -14.73 12.91
N ARG A 89 -3.72 -14.97 14.19
CA ARG A 89 -4.99 -14.61 14.84
C ARG A 89 -5.05 -13.13 15.23
N THR A 90 -3.90 -12.55 15.57
CA THR A 90 -3.81 -11.17 16.04
C THR A 90 -3.68 -10.22 14.86
N SER A 91 -4.45 -9.13 14.86
CA SER A 91 -4.29 -8.05 13.87
C SER A 91 -2.96 -7.33 14.04
N LEU A 92 -2.35 -6.87 12.95
CA LEU A 92 -1.16 -6.02 13.02
C LEU A 92 -1.59 -4.58 13.28
N GLN A 93 -0.83 -3.88 14.12
CA GLN A 93 -1.05 -2.46 14.34
C GLN A 93 -0.68 -1.71 13.05
N GLN A 94 -1.67 -1.06 12.43
CA GLN A 94 -1.44 -0.27 11.25
C GLN A 94 -0.83 1.07 11.66
N LEU A 95 0.36 1.36 11.17
CA LEU A 95 0.94 2.70 11.32
C LEU A 95 0.09 3.68 10.50
N GLN A 96 -0.43 4.70 11.16
CA GLN A 96 -1.17 5.77 10.50
C GLN A 96 -0.22 6.94 10.23
N LEU A 97 -0.32 7.47 9.01
CA LEU A 97 0.41 8.66 8.64
C LEU A 97 -0.15 9.84 9.46
N MET A 98 0.69 10.47 10.27
CA MET A 98 0.29 11.58 11.14
C MET A 98 0.18 12.92 10.39
N THR A 99 0.52 12.96 9.11
CA THR A 99 0.42 14.17 8.28
C THR A 99 -0.95 14.22 7.60
N SER A 100 -1.75 15.20 7.98
CA SER A 100 -2.96 15.57 7.25
C SER A 100 -2.69 16.78 6.37
N MET A 101 -3.25 16.78 5.15
CA MET A 101 -3.27 17.98 4.32
C MET A 101 -4.27 18.96 4.93
N SER A 102 -3.78 20.02 5.56
CA SER A 102 -4.62 21.13 6.00
C SER A 102 -4.65 22.20 4.91
N TRP A 103 -5.86 22.51 4.44
CA TRP A 103 -6.09 23.63 3.55
C TRP A 103 -7.03 24.59 4.25
N ASN A 104 -6.55 25.80 4.52
CA ASN A 104 -7.35 26.85 5.14
C ASN A 104 -7.61 27.91 4.09
N TYR A 105 -8.89 28.15 3.78
CA TYR A 105 -9.28 29.30 2.99
C TYR A 105 -9.06 30.57 3.80
N LEU A 106 -8.24 31.49 3.29
CA LEU A 106 -8.12 32.82 3.84
C LEU A 106 -9.18 33.69 3.18
N THR A 107 -10.28 33.95 3.90
CA THR A 107 -11.29 34.90 3.43
C THR A 107 -10.64 36.28 3.37
N PRO A 108 -10.58 36.93 2.20
CA PRO A 108 -10.14 38.32 2.14
C PRO A 108 -11.08 39.15 3.01
N GLY A 109 -10.52 40.05 3.83
CA GLY A 109 -11.32 41.03 4.57
C GLY A 109 -12.19 41.88 3.63
N PRO A 110 -13.10 42.70 4.17
CA PRO A 110 -13.98 43.54 3.35
C PRO A 110 -13.17 44.37 2.33
N LEU A 111 -13.32 44.04 1.05
CA LEU A 111 -12.58 44.65 -0.06
C LEU A 111 -13.10 46.06 -0.41
N ALA A 112 -14.27 46.42 0.10
CA ALA A 112 -14.85 47.76 0.00
C ALA A 112 -15.44 48.14 1.36
N SER A 113 -14.71 48.95 2.12
CA SER A 113 -15.14 49.47 3.43
C SER A 113 -15.67 50.90 3.35
N SER A 114 -15.50 51.59 2.22
CA SER A 114 -15.98 52.95 2.02
C SER A 114 -16.29 53.21 0.54
N GLY A 115 -17.32 54.03 0.31
CA GLY A 115 -17.64 54.63 -0.99
C GLY A 115 -17.37 56.13 -0.96
N ILE A 116 -17.23 56.74 -2.14
CA ILE A 116 -16.93 58.18 -2.28
C ILE A 116 -18.10 59.05 -1.78
N TYR A 117 -19.32 58.52 -1.76
CA TYR A 117 -20.52 59.25 -1.36
C TYR A 117 -20.95 58.86 0.06
N SER A 118 -21.11 59.86 0.92
CA SER A 118 -21.85 59.73 2.17
C SER A 118 -23.33 60.01 1.91
N HIS A 119 -24.24 59.40 2.69
CA HIS A 119 -25.70 59.55 2.57
C HIS A 119 -26.21 61.01 2.57
N VAL A 120 -25.36 61.98 2.94
CA VAL A 120 -25.67 63.41 2.98
C VAL A 120 -25.54 64.08 1.59
N THR A 121 -24.93 63.41 0.61
CA THR A 121 -24.70 63.98 -0.75
C THR A 121 -25.72 63.56 -1.80
N SER A 122 -26.91 63.10 -1.40
CA SER A 122 -28.05 62.96 -2.33
C SER A 122 -28.75 64.30 -2.50
N GLY A 123 -28.05 65.25 -3.13
CA GLY A 123 -28.66 66.47 -3.65
C GLY A 123 -29.57 66.14 -4.83
N GLU A 124 -30.82 66.56 -4.71
CA GLU A 124 -31.92 66.40 -5.64
C GLU A 124 -31.54 66.81 -7.08
N VAL A 125 -31.35 65.83 -7.97
CA VAL A 125 -31.32 66.06 -9.42
C VAL A 125 -32.77 66.15 -9.90
N ARG A 126 -33.32 67.36 -9.87
CA ARG A 126 -34.54 67.69 -10.63
C ARG A 126 -34.20 67.85 -12.11
N MET A 127 -35.04 67.24 -12.94
CA MET A 127 -35.09 67.37 -14.40
C MET A 127 -35.26 68.83 -14.84
#